data_AF-A0ABD4W8J9-F1
#
_entry.id   AF-A0ABD4W8J9-F1
#
_cell.length_a   1.000
_cell.length_b   1.000
_cell.length_c   1.000
_cell.angle_alpha   90.00
_cell.angle_beta   90.00
_cell.angle_gamma   90.00
#
_symmetry.space_group_name_H-M   'P 1'
#
loop_
_entity.id
_entity.type
_entity.pdbx_description
1 polymer ?
#
loop_
_entity_poly.entity_id
_entity_poly.type
_entity_poly.pdbx_seq_one_letter_code
_entity_poly.pdbx_strand_id
1 'polypeptide(L)'
;MRGEASRIADRVSRDSLAPKLRDSGEDAWRIGNELFTITSALDHNIQLERALTDPSRPVEDKVAVVKTLIGDQAHPLVMEIMSDLVSRRWSRVSDIANAVEDFGVDGMMYYADYTNTTLQVSIELAELHSALLNLPVVRAKLYDATVSSEARVKLLYSLIGDADFTKVTKRLAEHATCNLRNRRYLQTIQWLINKFSRHMGESMVTVTTATPLSKEQVEKLIAIYSAKTGHPVHINSVVDPTVMGGMRIQVGDEVTDNTVVAQLQHLQRTVKATA
;
A
#
# COMPACT_ATOMS: atom_id res chain seq x y z
N MET A 1 -7.22 4.80 8.32
CA MET A 1 -8.54 4.91 9.00
C MET A 1 -8.41 4.85 10.50
N ARG A 2 -8.85 5.89 11.24
CA ARG A 2 -8.94 5.85 12.71
C ARG A 2 -10.29 6.39 13.18
N GLY A 3 -11.01 5.61 13.97
CA GLY A 3 -12.35 5.94 14.45
C GLY A 3 -13.43 5.14 13.73
N GLU A 4 -14.56 4.95 14.43
CA GLU A 4 -15.66 4.11 13.95
C GLU A 4 -16.34 4.73 12.73
N ALA A 5 -16.63 6.04 12.75
CA ALA A 5 -17.26 6.71 11.62
C ALA A 5 -16.41 6.65 10.35
N SER A 6 -15.09 6.86 10.43
CA SER A 6 -14.20 6.73 9.27
C SER A 6 -14.19 5.30 8.70
N ARG A 7 -14.16 4.26 9.54
CA ARG A 7 -14.18 2.86 9.09
C ARG A 7 -15.50 2.49 8.42
N ILE A 8 -16.61 2.95 8.98
CA ILE A 8 -17.94 2.73 8.41
C ILE A 8 -18.08 3.47 7.09
N ALA A 9 -17.69 4.75 7.03
CA ALA A 9 -17.73 5.55 5.82
C ALA A 9 -16.95 4.89 4.68
N ASP A 10 -15.70 4.53 4.94
CA ASP A 10 -14.81 3.87 3.99
C ASP A 10 -15.40 2.54 3.48
N ARG A 11 -15.84 1.66 4.39
CA ARG A 11 -16.44 0.37 4.04
C ARG A 11 -17.67 0.53 3.16
N VAL A 12 -18.63 1.38 3.57
CA VAL A 12 -19.88 1.54 2.82
C VAL A 12 -19.64 2.18 1.45
N SER A 13 -18.65 3.07 1.33
CA SER A 13 -18.25 3.62 0.02
C SER A 13 -17.75 2.50 -0.89
N ARG A 14 -16.84 1.66 -0.38
CA ARG A 14 -16.25 0.56 -1.15
C ARG A 14 -17.30 -0.48 -1.54
N ASP A 15 -18.15 -0.89 -0.61
CA ASP A 15 -19.20 -1.88 -0.89
C ASP A 15 -20.11 -1.44 -2.06
N SER A 16 -20.37 -0.13 -2.18
CA SER A 16 -21.20 0.43 -3.25
C SER A 16 -20.45 0.67 -4.57
N LEU A 17 -19.18 1.09 -4.52
CA LEU A 17 -18.46 1.63 -5.67
C LEU A 17 -17.39 0.68 -6.24
N ALA A 18 -16.90 -0.27 -5.44
CA ALA A 18 -15.92 -1.26 -5.87
C ALA A 18 -16.42 -2.12 -7.05
N PRO A 19 -17.69 -2.57 -7.11
CA PRO A 19 -18.19 -3.29 -8.30
C PRO A 19 -18.12 -2.45 -9.57
N LYS A 20 -18.53 -1.18 -9.50
CA LYS A 20 -18.46 -0.25 -10.65
C LYS A 20 -17.02 0.00 -11.10
N LEU A 21 -16.09 0.10 -10.14
CA LEU A 21 -14.68 0.29 -10.43
C LEU A 21 -14.07 -0.96 -11.07
N ARG A 22 -14.45 -2.16 -10.60
CA ARG A 22 -14.05 -3.42 -11.21
C ARG A 22 -14.54 -3.55 -12.65
N ASP A 23 -15.79 -3.14 -12.91
CA ASP A 23 -16.40 -3.24 -14.24
C ASP A 23 -15.87 -2.18 -15.23
N SER A 24 -15.06 -1.22 -14.76
CA SER A 24 -14.49 -0.17 -15.61
C SER A 24 -13.35 -0.63 -16.53
N GLY A 25 -12.82 -1.85 -16.34
CA GLY A 25 -11.82 -2.44 -17.24
C GLY A 25 -10.57 -1.58 -17.43
N GLU A 26 -10.29 -1.15 -18.66
CA GLU A 26 -9.13 -0.32 -18.98
C GLU A 26 -9.17 1.06 -18.28
N ASP A 27 -10.37 1.63 -18.08
CA ASP A 27 -10.54 2.94 -17.45
C ASP A 27 -10.12 2.95 -15.97
N ALA A 28 -10.05 1.77 -15.33
CA ALA A 28 -9.56 1.63 -13.95
C ALA A 28 -8.16 2.24 -13.77
N TRP A 29 -7.31 2.16 -14.81
CA TRP A 29 -6.00 2.82 -14.84
C TRP A 29 -6.14 4.34 -14.72
N ARG A 30 -7.01 4.95 -15.54
CA ARG A 30 -7.24 6.38 -15.56
C ARG A 30 -7.84 6.86 -14.23
N ILE A 31 -8.87 6.16 -13.75
CA ILE A 31 -9.54 6.46 -12.49
C ILE A 31 -8.56 6.42 -11.31
N GLY A 32 -7.73 5.38 -11.22
CA GLY A 32 -6.71 5.28 -10.17
C GLY A 32 -5.70 6.43 -10.20
N ASN A 33 -5.29 6.87 -11.39
CA ASN A 33 -4.37 8.00 -11.57
C ASN A 33 -4.98 9.35 -11.15
N GLU A 34 -6.24 9.59 -11.54
CA GLU A 34 -6.98 10.79 -11.15
C GLU A 34 -7.14 10.84 -9.62
N LEU A 35 -7.49 9.72 -8.99
CA LEU A 35 -7.62 9.60 -7.53
C LEU A 35 -6.29 9.83 -6.79
N PHE A 36 -5.16 9.35 -7.32
CA PHE A 36 -3.84 9.67 -6.75
C PHE A 36 -3.49 11.16 -6.87
N THR A 37 -3.91 11.81 -7.95
CA THR A 37 -3.72 13.26 -8.13
C THR A 37 -4.55 14.03 -7.10
N ILE A 38 -5.81 13.64 -6.91
CA ILE A 38 -6.70 14.21 -5.89
C ILE A 38 -6.13 13.97 -4.49
N THR A 39 -5.64 12.77 -4.21
CA THR A 39 -4.97 12.45 -2.94
C THR A 39 -3.82 13.41 -2.66
N SER A 40 -2.96 13.66 -3.65
CA SER A 40 -1.86 14.62 -3.52
C SER A 40 -2.38 16.05 -3.26
N ALA A 41 -3.42 16.49 -3.98
CA ALA A 41 -4.01 17.80 -3.77
C ALA A 41 -4.59 17.98 -2.35
N LEU A 42 -5.22 16.93 -1.80
CA LEU A 42 -5.74 16.91 -0.43
C LEU A 42 -4.60 16.94 0.60
N ASP A 43 -3.57 16.10 0.43
CA ASP A 43 -2.44 16.04 1.36
C ASP A 43 -1.65 17.36 1.44
N HIS A 44 -1.59 18.14 0.35
CA HIS A 44 -0.91 19.43 0.31
C HIS A 44 -1.81 20.61 0.73
N ASN A 45 -3.12 20.42 0.91
CA ASN A 45 -4.05 21.49 1.23
C ASN A 45 -5.00 21.11 2.38
N ILE A 46 -4.56 21.37 3.61
CA ILE A 46 -5.32 21.09 4.84
C ILE A 46 -6.65 21.86 4.87
N GLN A 47 -6.72 23.06 4.27
CA GLN A 47 -7.97 23.82 4.24
C GLN A 47 -9.02 23.13 3.37
N LEU A 48 -8.59 22.54 2.25
CA LEU A 48 -9.45 21.75 1.38
C LEU A 48 -9.96 20.50 2.10
N GLU A 49 -9.10 19.74 2.77
CA GLU A 49 -9.56 18.56 3.55
C GLU A 49 -10.59 18.95 4.62
N ARG A 50 -10.36 20.05 5.34
CA ARG A 50 -11.30 20.56 6.34
C ARG A 50 -12.63 20.95 5.72
N ALA A 51 -12.60 21.66 4.59
CA ALA A 51 -13.80 22.08 3.88
C ALA A 51 -14.64 20.89 3.38
N LEU A 52 -13.99 19.79 3.01
CA LEU A 52 -14.65 18.57 2.53
C LEU A 52 -15.12 17.63 3.67
N THR A 53 -14.54 17.75 4.87
CA THR A 53 -14.90 16.92 6.03
C THR A 53 -15.79 17.64 7.04
N ASP A 54 -16.08 18.93 6.83
CA ASP A 54 -16.93 19.74 7.69
C ASP A 54 -18.38 19.20 7.73
N PRO A 55 -18.88 18.76 8.91
CA PRO A 55 -20.23 18.26 9.06
C PRO A 55 -21.31 19.36 9.03
N SER A 56 -20.94 20.62 9.25
CA SER A 56 -21.86 21.77 9.22
C SER A 56 -22.13 22.28 7.81
N ARG A 57 -21.30 21.88 6.83
CA ARG A 57 -21.44 22.30 5.44
C ARG A 57 -22.41 21.39 4.67
N PRO A 58 -23.36 21.95 3.88
CA PRO A 58 -24.22 21.16 3.00
C PRO A 58 -23.40 20.27 2.06
N VAL A 59 -23.95 19.11 1.69
CA VAL A 59 -23.26 18.15 0.82
C VAL A 59 -23.09 18.73 -0.58
N GLU A 60 -24.09 19.49 -1.04
CA GLU A 60 -24.13 20.15 -2.34
C GLU A 60 -22.93 21.11 -2.51
N ASP A 61 -22.63 21.89 -1.48
CA ASP A 61 -21.50 22.81 -1.48
C ASP A 61 -20.16 22.07 -1.52
N LYS A 62 -20.06 20.96 -0.79
CA LYS A 62 -18.85 20.12 -0.79
C LYS A 62 -18.63 19.47 -2.16
N VAL A 63 -19.70 18.98 -2.79
CA VAL A 63 -19.67 18.42 -4.15
C VAL A 63 -19.30 19.50 -5.18
N ALA A 64 -19.75 20.74 -5.02
CA ALA A 64 -19.34 21.84 -5.90
C ALA A 64 -17.84 22.16 -5.80
N VAL A 65 -17.26 22.11 -4.59
CA VAL A 65 -15.81 22.24 -4.39
C VAL A 65 -15.07 21.10 -5.07
N VAL A 66 -15.54 19.86 -4.91
CA VAL A 66 -14.97 18.69 -5.59
C VAL A 66 -15.01 18.85 -7.11
N LYS A 67 -16.14 19.28 -7.69
CA LYS A 67 -16.26 19.51 -9.13
C LYS A 67 -15.27 20.56 -9.63
N THR A 68 -15.08 21.63 -8.86
CA THR A 68 -14.12 22.70 -9.19
C THR A 68 -12.67 22.20 -9.12
N LEU A 69 -12.35 21.33 -8.15
CA LEU A 69 -11.03 20.74 -7.99
C LEU A 69 -10.69 19.76 -9.13
N ILE A 70 -11.66 18.92 -9.49
CA ILE A 70 -11.48 17.81 -10.42
C ILE A 70 -11.58 18.28 -11.88
N GLY A 71 -12.41 19.29 -12.15
CA GLY A 71 -12.65 19.82 -13.48
C GLY A 71 -13.56 18.95 -14.34
N ASP A 72 -13.97 19.48 -15.50
CA ASP A 72 -14.96 18.84 -16.38
C ASP A 72 -14.39 17.68 -17.21
N GLN A 73 -13.07 17.46 -17.18
CA GLN A 73 -12.38 16.43 -17.97
C GLN A 73 -12.16 15.12 -17.19
N ALA A 74 -12.54 15.05 -15.92
CA ALA A 74 -12.34 13.84 -15.14
C ALA A 74 -13.33 12.74 -15.48
N HIS A 75 -12.94 11.51 -15.15
CA HIS A 75 -13.79 10.36 -15.37
C HIS A 75 -15.06 10.44 -14.50
N PRO A 76 -16.27 10.14 -15.03
CA PRO A 76 -17.51 10.23 -14.27
C PRO A 76 -17.50 9.45 -12.96
N LEU A 77 -16.87 8.27 -12.95
CA LEU A 77 -16.75 7.44 -11.74
C LEU A 77 -15.87 8.09 -10.67
N VAL A 78 -14.86 8.90 -11.03
CA VAL A 78 -14.04 9.65 -10.06
C VAL A 78 -14.90 10.70 -9.36
N MET A 79 -15.73 11.41 -10.13
CA MET A 79 -16.67 12.38 -9.57
C MET A 79 -17.70 11.69 -8.66
N GLU A 80 -18.20 10.52 -9.05
CA GLU A 80 -19.12 9.72 -8.22
C GLU A 80 -18.48 9.28 -6.90
N ILE A 81 -17.26 8.70 -6.96
CA ILE A 81 -16.51 8.28 -5.77
C ILE A 81 -16.28 9.46 -4.83
N MET A 82 -15.82 10.59 -5.37
CA MET A 82 -15.54 11.77 -4.55
C MET A 82 -16.81 12.38 -3.96
N SER A 83 -17.91 12.41 -4.70
CA SER A 83 -19.21 12.89 -4.20
C SER A 83 -19.73 12.03 -3.06
N ASP A 84 -19.60 10.70 -3.19
CA ASP A 84 -19.96 9.76 -2.13
C ASP A 84 -19.09 9.96 -0.89
N LEU A 85 -17.77 10.07 -1.05
CA LEU A 85 -16.83 10.29 0.07
C LEU A 85 -17.09 11.59 0.84
N VAL A 86 -17.40 12.71 0.18
CA VAL A 86 -17.67 13.99 0.85
C VAL A 86 -19.05 14.07 1.49
N SER A 87 -19.99 13.22 1.06
CA SER A 87 -21.30 13.08 1.70
C SER A 87 -21.23 12.39 3.06
N ARG A 88 -20.14 11.66 3.33
CA ARG A 88 -19.96 10.83 4.52
C ARG A 88 -19.31 11.59 5.68
N ARG A 89 -19.41 10.98 6.86
CA ARG A 89 -18.82 11.50 8.11
C ARG A 89 -17.47 10.85 8.39
N TRP A 90 -16.47 11.69 8.63
CA TRP A 90 -15.11 11.27 8.92
C TRP A 90 -14.75 11.58 10.38
N SER A 91 -14.12 10.63 11.06
CA SER A 91 -13.63 10.86 12.44
C SER A 91 -12.40 11.76 12.49
N ARG A 92 -11.62 11.82 11.40
CA ARG A 92 -10.45 12.68 11.25
C ARG A 92 -10.44 13.31 9.86
N VAL A 93 -9.97 14.55 9.80
CA VAL A 93 -9.82 15.30 8.54
C VAL A 93 -8.98 14.53 7.52
N SER A 94 -7.83 13.99 7.94
CA SER A 94 -6.93 13.22 7.07
C SER A 94 -7.47 11.85 6.61
N ASP A 95 -8.58 11.36 7.20
CA ASP A 95 -9.12 10.04 6.82
C ASP A 95 -9.82 10.07 5.46
N ILE A 96 -10.34 11.23 5.02
CA ILE A 96 -10.93 11.32 3.67
C ILE A 96 -9.87 11.07 2.60
N ALA A 97 -8.70 11.68 2.73
CA ALA A 97 -7.62 11.50 1.78
C ALA A 97 -7.04 10.07 1.86
N ASN A 98 -7.10 9.40 3.01
CA ASN A 98 -6.79 7.96 3.10
C ASN A 98 -7.78 7.13 2.27
N ALA A 99 -9.06 7.47 2.30
CA ALA A 99 -10.09 6.78 1.52
C ALA A 99 -9.89 6.98 0.01
N VAL A 100 -9.59 8.21 -0.41
CA VAL A 100 -9.27 8.53 -1.81
C VAL A 100 -8.05 7.75 -2.29
N GLU A 101 -6.97 7.71 -1.49
CA GLU A 101 -5.77 6.92 -1.79
C GLU A 101 -6.12 5.45 -1.95
N ASP A 102 -6.94 4.92 -1.05
CA ASP A 102 -7.35 3.54 -1.11
C ASP A 102 -8.11 3.22 -2.38
N PHE A 103 -9.09 4.04 -2.78
CA PHE A 103 -9.78 3.87 -4.06
C PHE A 103 -8.82 4.01 -5.25
N GLY A 104 -7.81 4.85 -5.15
CA GLY A 104 -6.74 4.96 -6.15
C GLY A 104 -5.97 3.66 -6.32
N VAL A 105 -5.58 3.02 -5.21
CA VAL A 105 -4.94 1.70 -5.24
C VAL A 105 -5.91 0.61 -5.69
N ASP A 106 -7.19 0.68 -5.32
CA ASP A 106 -8.21 -0.26 -5.80
C ASP A 106 -8.35 -0.16 -7.33
N GLY A 107 -8.30 1.04 -7.91
CA GLY A 107 -8.26 1.23 -9.36
C GLY A 107 -7.05 0.57 -10.02
N MET A 108 -5.87 0.69 -9.43
CA MET A 108 -4.65 0.00 -9.92
C MET A 108 -4.77 -1.52 -9.83
N MET A 109 -5.42 -2.02 -8.78
CA MET A 109 -5.64 -3.43 -8.54
C MET A 109 -6.65 -4.02 -9.54
N TYR A 110 -7.78 -3.37 -9.76
CA TYR A 110 -8.76 -3.80 -10.76
C TYR A 110 -8.23 -3.69 -12.19
N TYR A 111 -7.39 -2.71 -12.48
CA TYR A 111 -6.67 -2.67 -13.76
C TYR A 111 -5.72 -3.87 -13.90
N ALA A 112 -4.99 -4.22 -12.84
CA ALA A 112 -4.12 -5.39 -12.84
C ALA A 112 -4.91 -6.71 -13.02
N ASP A 113 -6.13 -6.80 -12.47
CA ASP A 113 -7.01 -7.95 -12.70
C ASP A 113 -7.48 -8.00 -14.17
N TYR A 114 -7.85 -6.85 -14.73
CA TYR A 114 -8.24 -6.74 -16.13
C TYR A 114 -7.12 -7.20 -17.08
N THR A 115 -5.87 -6.88 -16.76
CA THR A 115 -4.69 -7.32 -17.51
C THR A 115 -4.16 -8.69 -17.09
N ASN A 116 -4.77 -9.35 -16.09
CA ASN A 116 -4.31 -10.61 -15.49
C ASN A 116 -2.87 -10.56 -14.94
N THR A 117 -2.41 -9.39 -14.49
CA THR A 117 -1.05 -9.18 -13.96
C THR A 117 -1.02 -9.02 -12.43
N THR A 118 -2.13 -9.25 -11.72
CA THR A 118 -2.23 -9.01 -10.26
C THR A 118 -1.18 -9.76 -9.44
N LEU A 119 -0.95 -11.03 -9.75
CA LEU A 119 0.10 -11.83 -9.09
C LEU A 119 1.49 -11.26 -9.40
N GLN A 120 1.74 -10.93 -10.66
CA GLN A 120 3.01 -10.36 -11.09
C GLN A 120 3.31 -9.04 -10.37
N VAL A 121 2.32 -8.14 -10.25
CA VAL A 121 2.45 -6.89 -9.50
C VAL A 121 2.80 -7.15 -8.03
N SER A 122 2.14 -8.11 -7.39
CA SER A 122 2.45 -8.47 -6.00
C SER A 122 3.89 -8.98 -5.83
N ILE A 123 4.36 -9.83 -6.75
CA ILE A 123 5.74 -10.35 -6.75
C ILE A 123 6.73 -9.20 -6.95
N GLU A 124 6.54 -8.36 -7.96
CA GLU A 124 7.44 -7.24 -8.26
C GLU A 124 7.51 -6.22 -7.12
N LEU A 125 6.38 -5.92 -6.44
CA LEU A 125 6.38 -5.08 -5.24
C LEU A 125 7.19 -5.71 -4.10
N ALA A 126 7.11 -7.03 -3.95
CA ALA A 126 7.85 -7.77 -2.93
C ALA A 126 9.35 -7.86 -3.24
N GLU A 127 9.72 -7.99 -4.52
CA GLU A 127 11.10 -7.88 -5.02
C GLU A 127 11.66 -6.48 -4.77
N LEU A 128 10.91 -5.43 -5.10
CA LEU A 128 11.29 -4.04 -4.84
C LEU A 128 11.48 -3.78 -3.34
N HIS A 129 10.57 -4.29 -2.50
CA HIS A 129 10.70 -4.19 -1.05
C HIS A 129 11.99 -4.86 -0.57
N SER A 130 12.26 -6.09 -1.03
CA SER A 130 13.43 -6.89 -0.70
C SER A 130 14.74 -6.21 -1.11
N ALA A 131 14.84 -5.74 -2.35
CA ALA A 131 16.02 -5.08 -2.90
C ALA A 131 16.43 -3.84 -2.08
N LEU A 132 15.44 -3.15 -1.50
CA LEU A 132 15.67 -1.95 -0.71
C LEU A 132 16.01 -2.20 0.76
N LEU A 133 15.76 -3.40 1.31
CA LEU A 133 15.99 -3.69 2.75
C LEU A 133 17.42 -3.35 3.18
N ASN A 134 18.40 -3.78 2.37
CA ASN A 134 19.84 -3.64 2.62
C ASN A 134 20.44 -2.30 2.15
N LEU A 135 19.61 -1.35 1.68
CA LEU A 135 20.04 -0.06 1.16
C LEU A 135 19.51 1.11 2.04
N PRO A 136 20.03 1.29 3.28
CA PRO A 136 19.50 2.25 4.24
C PRO A 136 19.57 3.71 3.75
N VAL A 137 20.65 4.08 3.05
CA VAL A 137 20.83 5.43 2.50
C VAL A 137 19.79 5.72 1.42
N VAL A 138 19.55 4.75 0.54
CA VAL A 138 18.56 4.85 -0.53
C VAL A 138 17.16 4.98 0.05
N ARG A 139 16.80 4.13 1.03
CA ARG A 139 15.52 4.20 1.73
C ARG A 139 15.27 5.57 2.38
N ALA A 140 16.30 6.15 2.98
CA ALA A 140 16.19 7.48 3.60
C ALA A 140 15.94 8.56 2.53
N LYS A 141 16.63 8.48 1.39
CA LYS A 141 16.48 9.44 0.29
C LYS A 141 15.15 9.33 -0.45
N LEU A 142 14.60 8.12 -0.60
CA LEU A 142 13.27 7.91 -1.18
C LEU A 142 12.15 8.51 -0.33
N TYR A 143 12.40 8.71 0.97
CA TYR A 143 11.46 9.27 1.93
C TYR A 143 11.79 10.72 2.35
N ASP A 144 12.78 11.35 1.72
CA ASP A 144 13.27 12.67 2.13
C ASP A 144 12.31 13.78 1.67
N ALA A 145 11.52 14.31 2.60
CA ALA A 145 10.56 15.38 2.32
C ALA A 145 11.22 16.72 1.96
N THR A 146 12.53 16.89 2.21
CA THR A 146 13.26 18.10 1.81
C THR A 146 13.58 18.13 0.32
N VAL A 147 13.46 16.97 -0.36
CA VAL A 147 13.74 16.80 -1.78
C VAL A 147 12.43 16.82 -2.57
N SER A 148 12.45 17.43 -3.77
CA SER A 148 11.28 17.44 -4.65
C SER A 148 10.81 16.02 -4.98
N SER A 149 9.51 15.87 -5.20
CA SER A 149 8.91 14.58 -5.61
C SER A 149 9.55 14.08 -6.91
N GLU A 150 9.78 14.97 -7.87
CA GLU A 150 10.42 14.63 -9.15
C GLU A 150 11.83 14.02 -8.98
N ALA A 151 12.64 14.57 -8.08
CA ALA A 151 13.98 14.05 -7.84
C ALA A 151 13.94 12.67 -7.14
N ARG A 152 12.96 12.44 -6.25
CA ARG A 152 12.73 11.13 -5.64
C ARG A 152 12.26 10.09 -6.65
N VAL A 153 11.38 10.47 -7.58
CA VAL A 153 10.92 9.60 -8.67
C VAL A 153 12.08 9.25 -9.61
N LYS A 154 12.93 10.24 -9.97
CA LYS A 154 14.15 9.97 -10.76
C LYS A 154 15.08 8.99 -10.06
N LEU A 155 15.27 9.15 -8.74
CA LEU A 155 16.06 8.20 -7.95
C LEU A 155 15.44 6.80 -8.00
N LEU A 156 14.11 6.68 -7.83
CA LEU A 156 13.41 5.40 -7.93
C LEU A 156 13.66 4.73 -9.28
N TYR A 157 13.49 5.43 -10.40
CA TYR A 157 13.74 4.86 -11.73
C TYR A 157 15.20 4.48 -11.94
N SER A 158 16.14 5.24 -11.38
CA SER A 158 17.56 4.85 -11.43
C SER A 158 17.88 3.57 -10.65
N LEU A 159 17.06 3.22 -9.64
CA LEU A 159 17.21 1.99 -8.87
C LEU A 159 16.53 0.80 -9.55
N ILE A 160 15.38 1.04 -10.18
CA ILE A 160 14.68 0.02 -10.97
C ILE A 160 15.54 -0.36 -12.19
N GLY A 161 16.24 0.61 -12.78
CA GLY A 161 17.13 0.38 -13.91
C GLY A 161 16.38 -0.24 -15.08
N ASP A 162 16.93 -1.32 -15.62
CA ASP A 162 16.35 -2.09 -16.74
C ASP A 162 15.40 -3.21 -16.28
N ALA A 163 15.02 -3.25 -14.99
CA ALA A 163 14.07 -4.25 -14.52
C ALA A 163 12.71 -4.08 -15.22
N ASP A 164 12.22 -5.18 -15.80
CA ASP A 164 10.97 -5.21 -16.55
C ASP A 164 9.75 -5.30 -15.62
N PHE A 165 9.59 -4.29 -14.76
CA PHE A 165 8.40 -4.19 -13.94
C PHE A 165 7.19 -3.75 -14.75
N THR A 166 6.04 -4.31 -14.41
CA THR A 166 4.75 -3.91 -14.94
C THR A 166 4.50 -2.42 -14.74
N LYS A 167 3.68 -1.87 -15.64
CA LYS A 167 3.21 -0.48 -15.58
C LYS A 167 2.57 -0.13 -14.23
N VAL A 168 1.82 -1.08 -13.64
CA VAL A 168 1.15 -0.93 -12.35
C VAL A 168 2.15 -0.84 -11.21
N THR A 169 3.14 -1.75 -11.15
CA THR A 169 4.18 -1.72 -10.11
C THR A 169 4.96 -0.41 -10.15
N LYS A 170 5.41 0.02 -11.34
CA LYS A 170 6.12 1.29 -11.51
C LYS A 170 5.30 2.46 -10.96
N ARG A 171 4.01 2.52 -11.30
CA ARG A 171 3.12 3.60 -10.87
C ARG A 171 2.80 3.60 -9.37
N LEU A 172 2.66 2.42 -8.77
CA LEU A 172 2.48 2.27 -7.33
C LEU A 172 3.75 2.64 -6.55
N ALA A 173 4.92 2.28 -7.07
CA ALA A 173 6.21 2.66 -6.50
C ALA A 173 6.41 4.19 -6.60
N GLU A 174 6.08 4.81 -7.73
CA GLU A 174 6.07 6.27 -7.88
C GLU A 174 5.16 6.93 -6.84
N HIS A 175 3.92 6.46 -6.70
CA HIS A 175 2.97 6.98 -5.71
C HIS A 175 3.55 6.95 -4.29
N ALA A 176 4.20 5.83 -3.93
CA ALA A 176 4.85 5.67 -2.63
C ALA A 176 6.01 6.65 -2.39
N THR A 177 6.67 7.13 -3.46
CA THR A 177 7.70 8.19 -3.36
C THR A 177 7.14 9.59 -3.38
N CYS A 178 6.02 9.84 -4.06
CA CYS A 178 5.43 11.18 -4.18
C CYS A 178 4.69 11.59 -2.92
N ASN A 179 3.79 10.73 -2.43
CA ASN A 179 2.92 11.02 -1.30
C ASN A 179 3.43 10.32 -0.03
N LEU A 180 4.25 11.05 0.73
CA LEU A 180 4.96 10.49 1.87
C LEU A 180 4.07 10.18 3.07
N ARG A 181 2.91 10.86 3.22
CA ARG A 181 1.85 10.66 4.23
C ARG A 181 2.33 10.28 5.66
N ASN A 182 3.50 10.77 6.06
CA ASN A 182 4.22 10.37 7.28
C ASN A 182 4.49 8.84 7.45
N ARG A 183 4.47 8.03 6.38
CA ARG A 183 4.76 6.58 6.36
C ARG A 183 6.09 6.30 5.68
N ARG A 184 7.00 5.55 6.29
CA ARG A 184 8.29 5.21 5.65
C ARG A 184 8.06 4.48 4.32
N TYR A 185 8.93 4.70 3.34
CA TYR A 185 8.80 4.09 2.00
C TYR A 185 8.54 2.57 2.03
N LEU A 186 9.37 1.82 2.77
CA LEU A 186 9.18 0.36 2.92
C LEU A 186 7.84 -0.02 3.55
N GLN A 187 7.34 0.78 4.50
CA GLN A 187 6.03 0.52 5.11
C GLN A 187 4.91 0.72 4.09
N THR A 188 5.03 1.69 3.18
CA THR A 188 4.07 1.90 2.10
C THR A 188 4.09 0.74 1.11
N ILE A 189 5.26 0.28 0.69
CA ILE A 189 5.36 -0.90 -0.20
C ILE A 189 4.81 -2.15 0.48
N GLN A 190 5.15 -2.40 1.75
CA GLN A 190 4.57 -3.52 2.50
C GLN A 190 3.05 -3.44 2.60
N TRP A 191 2.51 -2.24 2.83
CA TRP A 191 1.07 -2.02 2.85
C TRP A 191 0.41 -2.33 1.50
N LEU A 192 1.04 -1.95 0.38
CA LEU A 192 0.58 -2.30 -0.96
C LEU A 192 0.59 -3.82 -1.19
N ILE A 193 1.69 -4.51 -0.83
CA ILE A 193 1.79 -5.98 -0.92
C ILE A 193 0.63 -6.63 -0.15
N ASN A 194 0.39 -6.19 1.09
CA ASN A 194 -0.68 -6.71 1.92
C ASN A 194 -2.07 -6.46 1.29
N LYS A 195 -2.26 -5.34 0.59
CA LYS A 195 -3.51 -5.00 -0.08
C LYS A 195 -3.79 -5.91 -1.28
N PHE A 196 -2.79 -6.10 -2.15
CA PHE A 196 -2.87 -7.01 -3.30
C PHE A 196 -3.08 -8.46 -2.86
N SER A 197 -2.39 -8.89 -1.80
CA SER A 197 -2.56 -10.23 -1.20
C SER A 197 -4.03 -10.46 -0.80
N ARG A 198 -4.56 -9.57 0.04
CA ARG A 198 -5.95 -9.66 0.52
C ARG A 198 -6.96 -9.69 -0.62
N HIS A 199 -6.70 -8.96 -1.70
CA HIS A 199 -7.57 -8.94 -2.87
C HIS A 199 -7.57 -10.25 -3.64
N MET A 200 -6.41 -10.88 -3.81
CA MET A 200 -6.31 -12.20 -4.43
C MET A 200 -6.95 -13.32 -3.59
N GLY A 201 -7.31 -13.03 -2.33
CA GLY A 201 -7.70 -14.07 -1.38
C GLY A 201 -6.52 -14.96 -0.98
N GLU A 202 -5.29 -14.52 -1.25
CA GLU A 202 -4.05 -15.23 -0.96
C GLU A 202 -3.26 -14.46 0.10
N SER A 203 -2.55 -15.16 0.98
CA SER A 203 -1.66 -14.50 1.93
C SER A 203 -0.24 -14.49 1.38
N MET A 204 0.29 -13.31 1.03
CA MET A 204 1.73 -13.18 0.76
C MET A 204 2.50 -13.34 2.07
N VAL A 205 3.42 -14.29 2.07
CA VAL A 205 4.30 -14.56 3.21
C VAL A 205 5.71 -14.18 2.82
N THR A 206 6.21 -13.10 3.41
CA THR A 206 7.61 -12.71 3.23
C THR A 206 8.47 -13.44 4.24
N VAL A 207 9.42 -14.22 3.76
CA VAL A 207 10.34 -15.00 4.60
C VAL A 207 11.74 -14.43 4.43
N THR A 208 12.29 -13.84 5.49
CA THR A 208 13.65 -13.31 5.52
C THR A 208 14.58 -14.31 6.19
N THR A 209 15.62 -14.75 5.48
CA THR A 209 16.60 -15.74 5.94
C THR A 209 18.04 -15.32 5.66
N ALA A 210 18.98 -15.90 6.42
CA ALA A 210 20.42 -15.71 6.22
C ALA A 210 20.92 -16.25 4.88
N THR A 211 20.32 -17.35 4.44
CA THR A 211 20.69 -18.09 3.23
C THR A 211 19.46 -18.30 2.34
N PRO A 212 19.63 -18.44 1.01
CA PRO A 212 18.54 -18.81 0.11
C PRO A 212 17.84 -20.09 0.58
N LEU A 213 16.50 -20.11 0.52
CA LEU A 213 15.72 -21.29 0.83
C LEU A 213 15.80 -22.32 -0.31
N SER A 214 15.85 -23.61 0.04
CA SER A 214 15.72 -24.68 -0.95
C SER A 214 14.25 -24.83 -1.40
N LYS A 215 14.02 -25.38 -2.59
CA LYS A 215 12.66 -25.61 -3.11
C LYS A 215 11.81 -26.45 -2.15
N GLU A 216 12.41 -27.48 -1.56
CA GLU A 216 11.76 -28.34 -0.56
C GLU A 216 11.36 -27.58 0.72
N GLN A 217 12.15 -26.59 1.14
CA GLN A 217 11.81 -25.75 2.29
C GLN A 217 10.66 -24.80 1.96
N VAL A 218 10.67 -24.22 0.76
CA VAL A 218 9.58 -23.34 0.28
C VAL A 218 8.25 -24.11 0.22
N GLU A 219 8.23 -25.31 -0.36
CA GLU A 219 7.02 -26.14 -0.44
C GLU A 219 6.48 -26.53 0.94
N LYS A 220 7.36 -26.88 1.88
CA LYS A 220 6.96 -27.16 3.27
C LYS A 220 6.36 -25.95 3.95
N LEU A 221 6.94 -24.77 3.75
CA LEU A 221 6.42 -23.53 4.32
C LEU A 221 5.06 -23.17 3.70
N ILE A 222 4.88 -23.36 2.39
CA ILE A 222 3.58 -23.15 1.72
C ILE A 222 2.53 -24.06 2.36
N ALA A 223 2.82 -25.35 2.54
CA ALA A 223 1.89 -26.29 3.15
C ALA A 223 1.50 -25.91 4.58
N ILE A 224 2.49 -25.55 5.42
CA ILE A 224 2.26 -25.19 6.83
C ILE A 224 1.45 -23.89 6.94
N TYR A 225 1.83 -22.85 6.19
CA TYR A 225 1.18 -21.56 6.29
C TYR A 225 -0.16 -21.53 5.57
N SER A 226 -0.36 -22.29 4.50
CA SER A 226 -1.69 -22.45 3.90
C SER A 226 -2.66 -23.13 4.88
N ALA A 227 -2.20 -24.14 5.62
CA ALA A 227 -2.99 -24.78 6.67
C ALA A 227 -3.29 -23.83 7.86
N LYS A 228 -2.33 -23.00 8.26
CA LYS A 228 -2.49 -22.04 9.38
C LYS A 228 -3.39 -20.86 9.02
N THR A 229 -3.28 -20.34 7.81
CA THR A 229 -4.02 -19.14 7.36
C THR A 229 -5.36 -19.45 6.71
N GLY A 230 -5.61 -20.71 6.33
CA GLY A 230 -6.85 -21.16 5.69
C GLY A 230 -6.99 -20.70 4.23
N HIS A 231 -5.95 -20.12 3.64
CA HIS A 231 -5.93 -19.56 2.29
C HIS A 231 -4.65 -20.01 1.56
N PRO A 232 -4.63 -20.02 0.21
CA PRO A 232 -3.39 -20.24 -0.54
C PRO A 232 -2.34 -19.19 -0.17
N VAL A 233 -1.09 -19.64 0.04
CA VAL A 233 0.03 -18.78 0.42
C VAL A 233 1.07 -18.77 -0.69
N HIS A 234 1.54 -17.58 -1.04
CA HIS A 234 2.71 -17.42 -1.89
C HIS A 234 3.87 -16.84 -1.09
N ILE A 235 5.03 -17.48 -1.22
CA ILE A 235 6.22 -17.18 -0.40
C ILE A 235 7.20 -16.33 -1.19
N ASN A 236 7.46 -15.12 -0.70
CA ASN A 236 8.59 -14.32 -1.14
C ASN A 236 9.80 -14.59 -0.23
N SER A 237 10.84 -15.23 -0.78
CA SER A 237 12.07 -15.54 -0.05
C SER A 237 13.09 -14.40 -0.19
N VAL A 238 13.37 -13.73 0.92
CA VAL A 238 14.31 -12.62 1.02
C VAL A 238 15.58 -13.09 1.73
N VAL A 239 16.74 -12.84 1.12
CA VAL A 239 18.04 -13.16 1.75
C VAL A 239 18.64 -11.89 2.36
N ASP A 240 18.76 -11.89 3.69
CA ASP A 240 19.37 -10.81 4.46
C ASP A 240 20.57 -11.35 5.26
N PRO A 241 21.81 -11.06 4.86
CA PRO A 241 23.01 -11.51 5.56
C PRO A 241 23.15 -10.97 6.99
N THR A 242 22.41 -9.92 7.37
CA THR A 242 22.41 -9.39 8.74
C THR A 242 21.69 -10.31 9.71
N VAL A 243 20.79 -11.16 9.20
CA VAL A 243 20.17 -12.25 9.94
C VAL A 243 21.21 -13.36 10.06
N MET A 244 21.96 -13.42 11.16
CA MET A 244 23.03 -14.43 11.34
C MET A 244 22.52 -15.88 11.40
N GLY A 245 21.21 -16.09 11.52
CA GLY A 245 20.58 -17.41 11.51
C GLY A 245 19.10 -17.34 11.86
N GLY A 246 18.36 -18.39 11.50
CA GLY A 246 16.91 -18.47 11.67
C GLY A 246 16.14 -17.83 10.52
N MET A 247 14.84 -17.60 10.73
CA MET A 247 13.95 -17.00 9.74
C MET A 247 12.99 -16.01 10.40
N ARG A 248 12.76 -14.89 9.74
CA ARG A 248 11.71 -13.94 10.08
C ARG A 248 10.61 -14.07 9.05
N ILE A 249 9.43 -14.47 9.49
CA ILE A 249 8.27 -14.69 8.62
C ILE A 249 7.26 -13.58 8.89
N GLN A 250 6.83 -12.90 7.84
CA GLN A 250 5.81 -11.86 7.91
C GLN A 250 4.61 -12.26 7.05
N VAL A 251 3.44 -12.32 7.69
CA VAL A 251 2.13 -12.61 7.07
C VAL A 251 1.22 -11.43 7.32
N GLY A 252 1.01 -10.58 6.32
CA GLY A 252 0.24 -9.35 6.49
C GLY A 252 0.82 -8.43 7.58
N ASP A 253 0.12 -8.32 8.70
CA ASP A 253 0.51 -7.51 9.87
C ASP A 253 1.13 -8.36 11.00
N GLU A 254 1.11 -9.70 10.89
CA GLU A 254 1.70 -10.63 11.86
C GLU A 254 3.16 -10.92 11.49
N VAL A 255 4.09 -10.65 12.41
CA VAL A 255 5.52 -10.96 12.23
C VAL A 255 5.92 -12.03 13.24
N THR A 256 6.33 -13.18 12.73
CA THR A 256 6.98 -14.24 13.50
C THR A 256 8.48 -14.15 13.30
N ASP A 257 9.19 -13.53 14.24
CA ASP A 257 10.64 -13.37 14.19
C ASP A 257 11.33 -14.48 15.00
N ASN A 258 11.79 -15.52 14.31
CA ASN A 258 12.56 -16.62 14.89
C ASN A 258 14.06 -16.50 14.55
N THR A 259 14.56 -15.28 14.37
CA THR A 259 15.98 -15.06 14.11
C THR A 259 16.82 -15.22 15.38
N VAL A 260 18.07 -15.66 15.22
CA VAL A 260 19.02 -15.82 16.34
C VAL A 260 19.26 -14.47 17.05
N VAL A 261 19.26 -13.37 16.29
CA VAL A 261 19.36 -12.01 16.83
C VAL A 261 18.17 -11.68 17.75
N ALA A 262 16.95 -11.97 17.31
CA ALA A 262 15.76 -11.73 18.12
C ALA A 262 15.72 -12.61 19.39
N GLN A 263 16.13 -13.88 19.28
CA GLN A 263 16.22 -14.79 20.43
C GLN A 263 17.25 -14.32 21.47
N LEU A 264 18.44 -13.89 21.03
CA LEU A 264 19.47 -13.34 21.92
C LEU A 264 19.00 -12.05 22.61
N GLN A 265 18.33 -11.15 21.87
CA GLN A 265 17.75 -9.93 22.46
C GLN A 265 16.64 -10.25 23.48
N HIS A 266 15.81 -11.26 23.20
CA HIS A 266 14.78 -11.70 24.12
C HIS A 266 15.39 -12.25 25.41
N LEU A 267 16.37 -13.16 25.30
CA LEU A 267 17.12 -13.68 26.45
C LEU A 267 17.80 -12.58 27.26
N GLN A 268 18.45 -11.62 26.60
CA GLN A 268 19.10 -10.49 27.28
C GLN A 268 18.10 -9.63 28.06
N ARG A 269 16.89 -9.40 27.51
CA ARG A 269 15.83 -8.66 28.20
C ARG A 269 15.29 -9.43 29.39
N THR A 270 15.08 -10.74 29.25
CA THR A 270 14.59 -11.58 30.34
C THR A 270 15.60 -11.61 31.47
N VAL A 271 16.89 -11.82 31.18
CA VAL A 271 17.97 -11.82 32.19
C VAL A 271 18.11 -10.46 32.89
N LYS A 272 17.94 -9.34 32.17
CA LYS A 272 17.96 -7.99 32.77
C LYS A 272 16.72 -7.65 33.60
N ALA A 273 15.60 -8.35 33.39
CA ALA A 273 14.36 -8.13 34.16
C ALA A 273 14.33 -8.97 35.45
N THR A 274 15.10 -10.05 35.51
CA THR A 274 15.28 -10.89 36.71
C THR A 274 16.52 -10.54 37.55
N ALA A 275 17.33 -9.58 37.12
CA ALA A 275 18.48 -9.03 37.86
C ALA A 275 18.13 -7.68 38.47
#